data_AF-K2JZI4-F1
#
_entry.id   AF-K2JZI4-F1
#
_cell.length_a   1.000
_cell.length_b   1.000
_cell.length_c   1.000
_cell.angle_alpha   90.00
_cell.angle_beta   90.00
_cell.angle_gamma   90.00
#
_symmetry.space_group_name_H-M   'P 1'
#
loop_
_entity.id
_entity.type
_entity.pdbx_description
1 polymer ?
#
loop_
_entity_poly.entity_id
_entity_poly.type
_entity_poly.pdbx_seq_one_letter_code
_entity_poly.pdbx_strand_id
1 'polypeptide(L)'
;MQEISTGRKAKLFIFIGILKLQGLEHLDNQFERAEYFQSLLIATATGGEADDGHYQLIRHELLNSTVISEMLPRWIKTKRNLDQFWQFIKSKFSTYEERRRFIWTEANPILQFLESGLPHPAQKTIDEVLSDFDSDSINFAWSKALERKLSDPEGAITISRTIL
;
A
#
# COMPACT_ATOMS: atom_id res chain seq x y z
N MET A 1 16.77 29.79 25.07
CA MET A 1 17.50 29.54 23.82
C MET A 1 17.52 28.04 23.56
N GLN A 2 16.47 27.49 22.96
CA GLN A 2 16.40 26.09 22.52
C GLN A 2 15.47 25.99 21.32
N GLU A 3 16.04 26.02 20.12
CA GLU A 3 15.37 25.57 18.89
C GLU A 3 16.44 25.13 17.88
N ILE A 4 17.04 23.95 18.05
CA ILE A 4 17.78 23.29 16.95
C ILE A 4 17.74 21.76 17.12
N SER A 5 16.63 21.08 16.81
CA SER A 5 16.66 19.60 16.69
C SER A 5 15.59 18.96 15.77
N THR A 6 14.75 19.73 15.08
CA THR A 6 13.66 19.13 14.28
C THR A 6 14.06 18.85 12.82
N GLY A 7 14.98 19.64 12.25
CA GLY A 7 15.32 19.55 10.81
C GLY A 7 16.18 18.35 10.39
N ARG A 8 16.96 17.76 11.30
CA ARG A 8 17.92 16.69 10.96
C ARG A 8 17.25 15.31 10.83
N LYS A 9 16.17 15.06 11.58
CA LYS A 9 15.38 13.83 11.45
C LYS A 9 14.54 13.83 10.17
N ALA A 10 13.86 14.92 9.84
CA ALA A 10 13.07 15.01 8.61
C ALA A 10 13.94 14.88 7.35
N LYS A 11 15.11 15.54 7.29
CA LYS A 11 16.06 15.37 6.17
C LYS A 11 16.63 13.95 6.08
N LEU A 12 16.89 13.28 7.21
CA LEU A 12 17.38 11.90 7.21
C LEU A 12 16.29 10.90 6.77
N PHE A 13 15.04 11.09 7.18
CA PHE A 13 13.91 10.28 6.71
C PHE A 13 13.62 10.50 5.21
N ILE A 14 13.67 11.75 4.74
CA ILE A 14 13.52 12.07 3.31
C ILE A 14 14.70 11.50 2.50
N PHE A 15 15.94 11.62 2.99
CA PHE A 15 17.14 11.10 2.31
C PHE A 15 17.20 9.56 2.31
N ILE A 16 16.77 8.90 3.38
CA ILE A 16 16.60 7.42 3.42
C ILE A 16 15.46 6.96 2.50
N GLY A 17 14.38 7.74 2.40
CA GLY A 17 13.29 7.47 1.45
C GLY A 17 13.75 7.60 -0.01
N ILE A 18 14.56 8.62 -0.32
CA ILE A 18 15.11 8.88 -1.66
C ILE A 18 16.18 7.83 -2.03
N LEU A 19 17.03 7.40 -1.09
CA LEU A 19 18.04 6.35 -1.37
C LEU A 19 17.42 4.95 -1.53
N LYS A 20 16.23 4.70 -0.97
CA LYS A 20 15.56 3.39 -1.02
C LYS A 20 14.77 3.13 -2.30
N LEU A 21 14.56 4.13 -3.16
CA LEU A 21 13.77 4.02 -4.39
C LEU A 21 14.61 3.84 -5.66
N GLN A 22 15.95 3.88 -5.56
CA GLN A 22 16.82 3.69 -6.72
C GLN A 22 16.48 2.38 -7.43
N GLY A 23 16.04 2.47 -8.69
CA GLY A 23 15.75 1.31 -9.52
C GLY A 23 14.31 0.80 -9.50
N LEU A 24 13.40 1.38 -8.70
CA LEU A 24 11.97 1.00 -8.65
C LEU A 24 11.03 2.07 -9.21
N GLU A 25 11.58 3.15 -9.75
CA GLU A 25 10.84 4.31 -10.26
C GLU A 25 9.94 3.99 -11.45
N HIS A 26 10.23 2.90 -12.16
CA HIS A 26 9.47 2.44 -13.33
C HIS A 26 8.28 1.54 -12.97
N LEU A 27 8.08 1.23 -11.69
CA LEU A 27 6.96 0.42 -11.22
C LEU A 27 5.84 1.35 -10.75
N ASP A 28 4.84 1.52 -11.59
CA ASP A 28 3.80 2.55 -11.52
C ASP A 28 2.72 2.21 -10.48
N ASN A 29 2.50 0.93 -10.21
CA ASN A 29 1.42 0.46 -9.35
C ASN A 29 1.81 -0.73 -8.46
N GLN A 30 0.91 -1.10 -7.53
CA GLN A 30 1.14 -2.20 -6.60
C GLN A 30 1.20 -3.57 -7.29
N PHE A 31 0.50 -3.75 -8.41
CA PHE A 31 0.52 -4.99 -9.17
C PHE A 31 1.93 -5.23 -9.74
N GLU A 32 2.50 -4.25 -10.43
CA GLU A 32 3.86 -4.32 -10.98
C GLU A 32 4.92 -4.56 -9.91
N ARG A 33 4.76 -3.94 -8.73
CA ARG A 33 5.63 -4.19 -7.57
C ARG A 33 5.53 -5.63 -7.08
N ALA A 34 4.32 -6.18 -6.99
CA ALA A 34 4.10 -7.58 -6.60
C ALA A 34 4.65 -8.56 -7.64
N GLU A 35 4.52 -8.24 -8.93
CA GLU A 35 5.05 -9.05 -10.04
C GLU A 35 6.58 -9.04 -10.05
N TYR A 36 7.19 -7.87 -9.84
CA TYR A 36 8.63 -7.75 -9.67
C TYR A 36 9.13 -8.49 -8.43
N PHE A 37 8.38 -8.44 -7.31
CA PHE A 37 8.69 -9.22 -6.11
C PHE A 37 8.68 -10.73 -6.40
N GLN A 38 7.71 -11.24 -7.16
CA GLN A 38 7.70 -12.62 -7.62
C GLN A 38 8.94 -12.96 -8.46
N SER A 39 9.34 -12.04 -9.35
CA SER A 39 10.52 -12.20 -10.19
C SER A 39 11.81 -12.28 -9.38
N LEU A 40 11.98 -11.45 -8.34
CA LEU A 40 13.11 -11.50 -7.41
C LEU A 40 13.21 -12.86 -6.69
N LEU A 41 12.06 -13.38 -6.24
CA LEU A 41 11.96 -14.69 -5.59
C LEU A 41 12.35 -15.81 -6.55
N ILE A 42 11.87 -15.78 -7.79
CA ILE A 42 12.19 -16.78 -8.81
C ILE A 42 13.68 -16.73 -9.13
N ALA A 43 14.23 -15.54 -9.40
CA ALA A 43 15.64 -15.34 -9.69
C ALA A 43 16.50 -15.96 -8.58
N THR A 44 16.24 -15.61 -7.32
CA THR A 44 16.94 -16.16 -6.16
C THR A 44 16.80 -17.68 -6.06
N ALA A 45 15.60 -18.23 -6.28
CA ALA A 45 15.33 -19.67 -6.18
C ALA A 45 16.00 -20.50 -7.28
N THR A 46 16.38 -19.87 -8.40
CA THR A 46 17.01 -20.50 -9.56
C THR A 46 18.46 -20.06 -9.80
N GLY A 47 19.08 -19.39 -8.83
CA GLY A 47 20.49 -18.98 -8.90
C GLY A 47 20.77 -17.79 -9.82
N GLY A 48 19.74 -17.00 -10.15
CA GLY A 48 19.89 -15.72 -10.83
C GLY A 48 20.21 -14.58 -9.87
N GLU A 49 20.45 -13.41 -10.44
CA GLU A 49 20.70 -12.18 -9.67
C GLU A 49 19.39 -11.55 -9.21
N ALA A 50 19.38 -11.07 -7.96
CA ALA A 50 18.24 -10.40 -7.36
C ALA A 50 18.73 -9.38 -6.32
N ASP A 51 18.04 -8.25 -6.24
CA ASP A 51 18.37 -7.20 -5.28
C ASP A 51 17.65 -7.42 -3.94
N ASP A 52 18.42 -7.63 -2.87
CA ASP A 52 17.87 -7.85 -1.53
C ASP A 52 17.23 -6.59 -0.95
N GLY A 53 17.71 -5.40 -1.32
CA GLY A 53 17.13 -4.11 -0.93
C GLY A 53 15.73 -3.94 -1.50
N HIS A 54 15.54 -4.24 -2.79
CA HIS A 54 14.24 -4.24 -3.45
C HIS A 54 13.29 -5.27 -2.81
N TYR A 55 13.79 -6.47 -2.54
CA TYR A 55 13.01 -7.50 -1.83
C TYR A 55 12.51 -6.97 -0.48
N GLN A 56 13.40 -6.43 0.34
CA GLN A 56 13.07 -5.90 1.67
C GLN A 56 12.08 -4.74 1.60
N LEU A 57 12.25 -3.83 0.63
CA LEU A 57 11.38 -2.67 0.45
C LEU A 57 9.97 -3.10 0.07
N ILE A 58 9.83 -3.89 -0.99
CA ILE A 58 8.50 -4.29 -1.49
C ILE A 58 7.82 -5.19 -0.46
N ARG A 59 8.56 -6.10 0.19
CA ARG A 59 8.03 -6.88 1.30
C ARG A 59 7.47 -6.01 2.42
N HIS A 60 8.15 -4.91 2.76
CA HIS A 60 7.66 -3.96 3.77
C HIS A 60 6.40 -3.24 3.29
N GLU A 61 6.32 -2.83 2.02
CA GLU A 61 5.12 -2.25 1.41
C GLU A 61 3.91 -3.22 1.49
N LEU A 62 4.11 -4.47 1.07
CA LEU A 62 3.07 -5.51 1.09
C LEU A 62 2.59 -5.82 2.52
N LEU A 63 3.47 -5.77 3.53
CA LEU A 63 3.11 -6.01 4.93
C LEU A 63 2.38 -4.84 5.59
N ASN A 64 2.58 -3.62 5.11
CA ASN A 64 1.91 -2.43 5.65
C ASN A 64 0.51 -2.21 5.07
N SER A 65 0.16 -2.90 3.99
CA SER A 65 -1.21 -2.94 3.48
C SER A 65 -2.06 -3.86 4.35
N THR A 66 -3.10 -3.30 4.99
CA THR A 66 -4.03 -4.04 5.85
C THR A 66 -4.60 -5.25 5.13
N VAL A 67 -5.07 -5.05 3.90
CA VAL A 67 -5.68 -6.09 3.06
C VAL A 67 -4.66 -7.13 2.61
N ILE A 68 -3.59 -6.68 1.97
CA ILE A 68 -2.63 -7.60 1.33
C ILE A 68 -1.92 -8.42 2.39
N SER A 69 -1.60 -7.81 3.54
CA SER A 69 -0.90 -8.49 4.62
C SER A 69 -1.65 -9.74 5.10
N GLU A 70 -2.99 -9.77 5.09
CA GLU A 70 -3.78 -10.93 5.47
C GLU A 70 -3.65 -12.07 4.47
N MET A 71 -3.56 -11.75 3.17
CA MET A 71 -3.43 -12.70 2.07
C MET A 71 -2.02 -13.27 1.91
N LEU A 72 -1.00 -12.61 2.48
CA LEU A 72 0.38 -13.04 2.31
C LEU A 72 0.66 -14.39 3.00
N PRO A 73 1.35 -15.31 2.31
CA PRO A 73 1.89 -16.52 2.91
C PRO A 73 2.77 -16.24 4.12
N ARG A 74 2.69 -17.12 5.13
CA ARG A 74 3.48 -17.00 6.37
C ARG A 74 4.98 -16.88 6.13
N TRP A 75 5.50 -17.54 5.08
CA TRP A 75 6.93 -17.49 4.78
C TRP A 75 7.34 -16.08 4.30
N ILE A 76 6.54 -15.37 3.51
CA ILE A 76 6.82 -13.97 3.15
C ILE A 76 6.86 -13.09 4.41
N LYS A 77 5.93 -13.31 5.36
CA LYS A 77 5.89 -12.60 6.65
C LYS A 77 7.09 -12.85 7.56
N THR A 78 7.83 -13.94 7.36
CA THR A 78 8.91 -14.37 8.28
C THR A 78 10.30 -14.31 7.66
N LYS A 79 10.47 -14.53 6.37
CA LYS A 79 11.76 -14.43 5.68
C LYS A 79 12.03 -12.97 5.38
N ARG A 80 12.96 -12.37 6.12
CA ARG A 80 13.20 -10.92 6.10
C ARG A 80 14.11 -10.46 4.96
N ASN A 81 14.84 -11.38 4.34
CA ASN A 81 15.76 -11.14 3.23
C ASN A 81 15.83 -12.36 2.31
N LEU A 82 16.45 -12.20 1.15
CA LEU A 82 16.63 -13.22 0.13
C LEU A 82 17.44 -14.41 0.62
N ASP A 83 18.42 -14.22 1.50
CA ASP A 83 19.18 -15.32 2.11
C ASP A 83 18.27 -16.27 2.92
N GLN A 84 17.40 -15.71 3.77
CA GLN A 84 16.45 -16.50 4.56
C GLN A 84 15.44 -17.21 3.67
N PHE A 85 14.96 -16.54 2.62
CA PHE A 85 14.09 -17.15 1.62
C PHE A 85 14.81 -18.30 0.89
N TRP A 86 16.06 -18.10 0.50
CA TRP A 86 16.87 -19.11 -0.18
C TRP A 86 17.03 -20.37 0.68
N GLN A 87 17.40 -20.23 1.95
CA GLN A 87 17.51 -21.37 2.86
C GLN A 87 16.19 -22.15 2.99
N PHE A 88 15.07 -21.43 3.03
CA PHE A 88 13.74 -22.02 3.11
C PHE A 88 13.36 -22.80 1.85
N ILE A 89 13.52 -22.20 0.67
CA ILE A 89 13.05 -22.81 -0.57
C ILE A 89 13.94 -23.97 -1.00
N LYS A 90 15.26 -23.87 -0.82
CA LYS A 90 16.21 -24.93 -1.18
C LYS A 90 16.06 -26.18 -0.32
N SER A 91 15.66 -26.03 0.95
CA SER A 91 15.42 -27.19 1.83
C SER A 91 14.12 -27.92 1.51
N LYS A 92 13.19 -27.24 0.83
CA LYS A 92 11.85 -27.76 0.55
C LYS A 92 11.74 -28.42 -0.81
N PHE A 93 12.50 -27.94 -1.80
CA PHE A 93 12.40 -28.40 -3.19
C PHE A 93 13.77 -28.58 -3.83
N SER A 94 13.94 -29.71 -4.52
CA SER A 94 15.20 -30.12 -5.13
C SER A 94 15.37 -29.54 -6.53
N THR A 95 14.28 -29.34 -7.27
CA THR A 95 14.33 -28.87 -8.67
C THR A 95 13.93 -27.40 -8.80
N TYR A 96 14.46 -26.74 -9.84
CA TYR A 96 14.06 -25.35 -10.15
C TYR A 96 12.59 -25.25 -10.55
N GLU A 97 12.05 -26.28 -11.22
CA GLU A 97 10.65 -26.32 -11.63
C GLU A 97 9.71 -26.30 -10.41
N GLU A 98 9.95 -27.15 -9.41
CA GLU A 98 9.16 -27.20 -8.18
C GLU A 98 9.18 -25.86 -7.43
N ARG A 99 10.35 -25.20 -7.38
CA ARG A 99 10.49 -23.89 -6.72
C ARG A 99 9.67 -22.82 -7.42
N ARG A 100 9.76 -22.72 -8.75
CA ARG A 100 8.96 -21.77 -9.53
C ARG A 100 7.48 -22.03 -9.35
N ARG A 101 7.06 -23.29 -9.46
CA ARG A 101 5.66 -23.69 -9.26
C ARG A 101 5.15 -23.26 -7.90
N PHE A 102 5.90 -23.54 -6.83
CA PHE A 102 5.55 -23.12 -5.49
C PHE A 102 5.40 -21.59 -5.38
N ILE A 103 6.37 -20.83 -5.90
CA ILE A 103 6.34 -19.36 -5.85
C ILE A 103 5.14 -18.81 -6.62
N TRP A 104 4.88 -19.30 -7.85
CA TRP A 104 3.72 -18.91 -8.65
C TRP A 104 2.42 -19.19 -7.91
N THR A 105 2.25 -20.41 -7.38
CA THR A 105 1.04 -20.79 -6.65
C THR A 105 0.79 -19.91 -5.43
N GLU A 106 1.83 -19.63 -4.64
CA GLU A 106 1.71 -18.86 -3.39
C GLU A 106 1.52 -17.36 -3.62
N ALA A 107 2.08 -16.82 -4.71
CA ALA A 107 1.93 -15.42 -5.08
C ALA A 107 0.65 -15.12 -5.87
N ASN A 108 0.05 -16.13 -6.50
CA ASN A 108 -1.15 -15.95 -7.34
C ASN A 108 -2.31 -15.23 -6.65
N PRO A 109 -2.67 -15.52 -5.38
CA PRO A 109 -3.79 -14.84 -4.72
C PRO A 109 -3.63 -13.33 -4.63
N ILE A 110 -2.42 -12.85 -4.33
CA ILE A 110 -2.17 -11.40 -4.23
C ILE A 110 -2.10 -10.75 -5.62
N LEU A 111 -1.53 -11.43 -6.61
CA LEU A 111 -1.45 -10.92 -7.98
C LEU A 111 -2.84 -10.82 -8.61
N GLN A 112 -3.66 -11.85 -8.46
CA GLN A 112 -5.04 -11.85 -8.97
C GLN A 112 -5.89 -10.76 -8.31
N PHE A 113 -5.71 -10.53 -7.00
CA PHE A 113 -6.40 -9.44 -6.30
C PHE A 113 -5.98 -8.08 -6.86
N LEU A 114 -4.68 -7.84 -7.01
CA LEU A 114 -4.14 -6.58 -7.52
C LEU A 114 -4.48 -6.36 -9.01
N GLU A 115 -4.51 -7.42 -9.82
CA GLU A 115 -4.86 -7.40 -11.25
C GLU A 115 -6.35 -7.10 -11.47
N SER A 116 -7.22 -7.64 -10.60
CA SER A 116 -8.66 -7.47 -10.75
C SER A 116 -9.11 -6.01 -10.71
N GLY A 117 -8.29 -5.12 -10.15
CA GLY A 117 -8.61 -3.70 -9.97
C GLY A 117 -9.86 -3.47 -9.12
N LEU A 118 -10.45 -4.52 -8.53
CA LEU A 118 -11.66 -4.41 -7.75
C LEU A 118 -11.28 -3.73 -6.43
N PRO A 119 -11.86 -2.57 -6.12
CA PRO A 119 -11.76 -2.03 -4.78
C PRO A 119 -12.27 -3.10 -3.83
N HIS A 120 -11.48 -3.47 -2.83
CA HIS A 120 -11.98 -4.26 -1.72
C HIS A 120 -13.30 -3.63 -1.25
N PRO A 121 -14.33 -4.37 -0.82
CA PRO A 121 -15.50 -3.77 -0.17
C PRO A 121 -15.15 -2.82 0.99
N ALA A 122 -13.94 -2.91 1.56
CA ALA A 122 -13.42 -1.93 2.52
C ALA A 122 -12.89 -0.63 1.86
N GLN A 123 -12.43 -0.67 0.60
CA GLN A 123 -11.99 0.48 -0.20
C GLN A 123 -13.17 1.30 -0.77
N LYS A 124 -14.39 0.73 -0.82
CA LYS A 124 -15.64 1.46 -1.10
C LYS A 124 -15.93 2.63 -0.16
N THR A 125 -15.16 2.83 0.90
CA THR A 125 -15.54 3.68 2.05
C THR A 125 -15.14 5.15 1.96
N ILE A 126 -14.49 5.63 0.90
CA ILE A 126 -14.15 7.06 0.79
C ILE A 126 -14.76 7.68 -0.47
N ASP A 127 -14.57 7.08 -1.65
CA ASP A 127 -15.14 7.65 -2.88
C ASP A 127 -16.67 7.50 -2.97
N GLU A 128 -17.27 6.40 -2.47
CA GLU A 128 -18.74 6.31 -2.40
C GLU A 128 -19.29 7.27 -1.34
N VAL A 129 -18.61 7.40 -0.19
CA VAL A 129 -19.00 8.37 0.85
C VAL A 129 -18.88 9.79 0.34
N LEU A 130 -17.79 10.15 -0.34
CA LEU A 130 -17.59 11.47 -0.93
C LEU A 130 -18.49 11.72 -2.14
N SER A 131 -18.90 10.69 -2.88
CA SER A 131 -19.88 10.82 -3.96
C SER A 131 -21.28 11.15 -3.44
N ASP A 132 -21.64 10.73 -2.22
CA ASP A 132 -22.87 11.17 -1.55
C ASP A 132 -22.78 12.64 -1.09
N PHE A 133 -21.57 13.17 -0.89
CA PHE A 133 -21.28 14.58 -0.64
C PHE A 133 -20.98 15.33 -1.95
N ASP A 134 -21.95 15.34 -2.86
CA ASP A 134 -21.83 16.13 -4.09
C ASP A 134 -21.83 17.65 -3.82
N SER A 135 -21.20 18.42 -4.72
CA SER A 135 -21.12 19.88 -4.67
C SER A 135 -22.49 20.58 -4.60
N ASP A 136 -23.52 20.04 -5.24
CA ASP A 136 -24.88 20.60 -5.23
C ASP A 136 -25.52 20.43 -3.86
N SER A 137 -25.31 19.29 -3.21
CA SER A 137 -25.75 19.01 -1.84
C SER A 137 -25.08 19.94 -0.82
N ILE A 138 -23.77 20.18 -0.96
CA ILE A 138 -23.02 21.15 -0.14
C ILE A 138 -23.53 22.58 -0.40
N ASN A 139 -23.65 22.99 -1.66
CA ASN A 139 -24.13 24.33 -2.03
C ASN A 139 -25.56 24.61 -1.55
N PHE A 140 -26.43 23.60 -1.61
CA PHE A 140 -27.79 23.69 -1.09
C PHE A 140 -27.80 23.88 0.43
N ALA A 141 -27.02 23.08 1.17
CA ALA A 141 -26.91 23.21 2.62
C ALA A 141 -26.31 24.57 3.04
N TRP A 142 -25.29 25.06 2.34
CA TRP A 142 -24.69 26.38 2.56
C TRP A 142 -25.67 27.53 2.27
N SER A 143 -26.39 27.48 1.14
CA SER A 143 -27.37 28.50 0.78
C SER A 143 -28.49 28.58 1.81
N LYS A 144 -28.99 27.42 2.26
CA LYS A 144 -30.04 27.32 3.28
C LYS A 144 -29.59 27.80 4.66
N ALA A 145 -28.32 27.58 5.03
CA ALA A 145 -27.75 28.12 6.26
C ALA A 145 -27.61 29.66 6.20
N LEU A 146 -27.22 30.21 5.04
CA LEU A 146 -27.13 31.66 4.82
C LEU A 146 -28.50 32.35 4.88
N GLU A 147 -29.53 31.76 4.30
CA GLU A 147 -30.91 32.28 4.37
C GLU A 147 -31.44 32.34 5.82
N ARG A 148 -31.12 31.34 6.64
CA ARG A 148 -31.60 31.24 8.01
C ARG A 148 -30.79 32.07 9.01
N LYS A 149 -29.62 32.58 8.62
CA LYS A 149 -28.72 33.36 9.50
C LYS A 149 -29.39 34.55 10.18
N LEU A 150 -30.38 35.16 9.53
CA LEU A 150 -31.07 36.35 10.03
C LEU A 150 -32.37 36.06 10.80
N SER A 151 -33.01 34.90 10.56
CA SER A 151 -34.33 34.57 11.09
C SER A 151 -34.35 33.40 12.08
N ASP A 152 -33.38 32.49 11.98
CA ASP A 152 -33.24 31.26 12.77
C ASP A 152 -31.74 30.91 12.93
N PRO A 153 -31.01 31.66 13.79
CA PRO A 153 -29.56 31.53 13.93
C PRO A 153 -29.13 30.15 14.44
N GLU A 154 -29.95 29.50 15.28
CA GLU A 154 -29.67 28.19 15.87
C GLU A 154 -29.84 27.07 14.83
N GLY A 155 -30.87 27.17 13.97
CA GLY A 155 -31.05 26.31 12.80
C GLY A 155 -29.91 26.46 11.79
N ALA A 156 -29.41 27.68 11.58
CA ALA A 156 -28.26 27.94 10.70
C ALA A 156 -26.96 27.27 11.20
N ILE A 157 -26.71 27.29 12.51
CA ILE A 157 -25.55 26.63 13.12
C ILE A 157 -25.65 25.11 13.00
N THR A 158 -26.85 24.55 13.21
CA THR A 158 -27.10 23.12 13.10
C THR A 158 -26.81 22.63 11.69
N ILE A 159 -27.32 23.32 10.67
CA ILE A 159 -27.07 22.98 9.26
C ILE A 159 -25.58 23.13 8.93
N SER A 160 -24.92 24.19 9.39
CA SER A 160 -23.48 24.40 9.14
C SER A 160 -22.61 23.29 9.74
N ARG A 161 -23.01 22.75 10.90
CA ARG A 161 -22.29 21.66 11.56
C ARG A 161 -22.44 20.32 10.81
N THR A 162 -23.52 20.13 10.07
CA THR A 162 -23.73 18.94 9.23
C THR A 162 -22.82 18.93 7.98
N ILE A 163 -22.21 20.07 7.63
CA ILE A 163 -21.35 20.23 6.44
C ILE A 163 -19.85 20.00 6.75
N LEU A 164 -19.44 20.02 8.03
CA LEU A 164 -18.06 19.82 8.50
C LEU A 164 -17.79 18.35 8.85
#